data_AF-A0A3M1DVA8-F1
#
_entry.id   AF-A0A3M1DVA8-F1
#
_cell.length_a   1.000
_cell.length_b   1.000
_cell.length_c   1.000
_cell.angle_alpha   90.00
_cell.angle_beta   90.00
_cell.angle_gamma   90.00
#
_symmetry.space_group_name_H-M   'P 1'
#
loop_
_entity.id
_entity.type
_entity.pdbx_description
1 polymer ?
#
loop_
_entity_poly.entity_id
_entity_poly.type
_entity_poly.pdbx_seq_one_letter_code
_entity_poly.pdbx_strand_id
1 'polypeptide(L)'
;MDRSFTHFLLFAEVRRALPEAFVDLAFFSPSSPESLAGLDSGRLLQDFDLVLLSNAYTLELVNLPWILQRSGLSLFAGEREQGPILLLGGSNAMAAQAVIRPDGDSMVDGIFFGEGEG
;
A
#
# COMPACT_ATOMS: atom_id res chain seq x y z
N MET A 1 21.14 1.46 -2.88
CA MET A 1 19.67 1.59 -2.91
C MET A 1 19.33 2.13 -4.28
N ASP A 2 19.00 1.25 -5.23
CA ASP A 2 18.42 1.70 -6.51
C ASP A 2 17.16 2.48 -6.16
N ARG A 3 17.13 3.76 -6.54
CA ARG A 3 16.05 4.67 -6.16
C ARG A 3 14.77 4.20 -6.85
N SER A 4 13.73 3.90 -6.07
CA SER A 4 12.43 3.57 -6.65
C SER A 4 11.76 4.86 -7.18
N PHE A 5 12.05 5.18 -8.44
CA PHE A 5 11.57 6.39 -9.11
C PHE A 5 10.04 6.54 -9.02
N THR A 6 9.31 5.44 -9.17
CA THR A 6 7.83 5.41 -9.13
C THR A 6 7.26 5.81 -7.77
N HIS A 7 7.90 5.43 -6.66
CA HIS A 7 7.43 5.80 -5.33
C HIS A 7 7.64 7.30 -5.06
N PHE A 8 8.74 7.88 -5.56
CA PHE A 8 8.97 9.33 -5.46
C PHE A 8 8.00 10.13 -6.33
N LEU A 9 7.65 9.60 -7.51
CA LEU A 9 6.63 10.21 -8.36
C LEU A 9 5.26 10.16 -7.69
N LEU A 10 4.84 9.01 -7.15
CA LEU A 10 3.59 8.90 -6.39
C LEU A 10 3.57 9.85 -5.19
N PHE A 11 4.67 9.94 -4.45
CA PHE A 11 4.81 10.89 -3.34
C PHE A 11 4.62 12.34 -3.82
N ALA A 12 5.24 12.72 -4.93
CA ALA A 12 5.11 14.05 -5.50
C ALA A 12 3.67 14.35 -5.93
N GLU A 13 2.98 13.40 -6.57
CA GLU A 13 1.57 13.55 -6.96
C GLU A 13 0.65 13.71 -5.75
N VAL A 14 0.83 12.91 -4.70
CA VAL A 14 0.07 13.07 -3.44
C VAL A 14 0.33 14.44 -2.83
N ARG A 15 1.59 14.89 -2.77
CA ARG A 15 1.94 16.21 -2.24
C ARG A 15 1.36 17.36 -3.06
N ARG A 16 1.26 17.21 -4.38
CA ARG A 16 0.64 18.19 -5.28
C ARG A 16 -0.87 18.26 -5.05
N ALA A 17 -1.54 17.11 -4.93
CA ALA A 17 -2.99 17.04 -4.75
C ALA A 17 -3.44 17.40 -3.32
N LEU A 18 -2.63 17.06 -2.31
CA LEU A 18 -2.93 17.22 -0.89
C LEU A 18 -1.75 17.90 -0.17
N PRO A 19 -1.54 19.22 -0.36
CA PRO A 19 -0.35 19.92 0.14
C PRO A 19 -0.22 19.89 1.67
N GLU A 20 -1.34 19.92 2.39
CA GLU A 20 -1.38 19.94 3.85
C GLU A 20 -1.39 18.55 4.48
N ALA A 21 -1.53 17.48 3.69
CA ALA A 21 -1.58 16.12 4.25
C ALA A 21 -0.21 15.71 4.82
N PHE A 22 -0.19 14.91 5.87
CA PHE A 22 1.02 14.22 6.27
C PHE A 22 1.26 13.04 5.32
N VAL A 23 2.43 12.97 4.68
CA VAL A 23 2.81 11.91 3.72
C VAL A 23 4.20 11.42 4.08
N ASP A 24 4.33 10.10 4.19
CA ASP A 24 5.58 9.39 4.43
C ASP A 24 5.74 8.28 3.40
N LEU A 25 6.93 7.70 3.30
CA LEU A 25 7.21 6.52 2.50
C LEU A 25 7.57 5.36 3.41
N ALA A 26 7.20 4.15 3.02
CA ALA A 26 7.64 2.94 3.69
C ALA A 26 8.05 1.91 2.63
N PHE A 27 9.13 1.17 2.88
CA PHE A 27 9.58 0.10 2.00
C PHE A 27 9.70 -1.19 2.78
N PHE A 28 9.10 -2.24 2.24
CA PHE A 28 9.23 -3.58 2.80
C PHE A 28 10.68 -4.05 2.71
N SER A 29 11.24 -4.50 3.83
CA SER A 29 12.59 -5.07 3.90
C SER A 29 12.53 -6.50 4.45
N PRO A 30 12.91 -7.51 3.65
CA PRO A 30 12.96 -8.90 4.11
C PRO A 30 13.91 -9.12 5.31
N SER A 31 14.93 -8.27 5.46
CA SER A 31 15.94 -8.38 6.52
C SER A 31 15.53 -7.70 7.84
N SER A 32 14.46 -6.90 7.83
CA SER A 32 13.86 -6.33 9.02
C SER A 32 12.36 -6.62 8.99
N PRO A 33 11.97 -7.86 9.32
CA PRO A 33 10.59 -8.33 9.23
C PRO A 33 9.66 -7.76 10.32
N GLU A 34 10.03 -6.65 10.94
CA GLU A 34 9.17 -5.96 11.90
C GLU A 34 8.05 -5.22 11.16
N SER A 35 7.06 -4.69 11.88
CA SER A 35 5.93 -3.98 11.27
C SER A 35 6.41 -2.84 10.38
N LEU A 36 5.89 -2.78 9.15
CA LEU A 36 6.22 -1.74 8.18
C LEU A 36 5.89 -0.35 8.77
N ALA A 37 6.83 0.59 8.68
CA ALA A 37 6.71 1.92 9.27
C ALA A 37 7.22 3.00 8.30
N GLY A 38 6.70 4.22 8.47
CA GLY A 38 7.16 5.39 7.73
C GLY A 38 8.64 5.67 7.97
N LEU A 39 9.38 5.99 6.91
CA LEU A 39 10.82 6.21 6.94
C LEU A 39 11.19 7.44 7.77
N ASP A 40 10.39 8.50 7.71
CA ASP A 40 10.68 9.75 8.41
C ASP A 40 10.02 9.79 9.79
N SER A 41 8.75 9.38 9.87
CA SER A 41 7.98 9.47 11.11
C SER A 41 8.09 8.27 12.05
N GLY A 42 8.47 7.10 11.54
CA GLY A 42 8.39 5.84 12.28
C GLY A 42 6.96 5.40 12.62
N ARG A 43 5.93 6.06 12.09
CA ARG A 43 4.52 5.68 12.31
C ARG A 43 4.20 4.36 11.64
N LEU A 44 3.36 3.57 12.30
CA LEU A 44 2.89 2.29 11.76
C LEU A 44 1.76 2.53 10.75
N LEU A 45 1.48 1.53 9.90
CA LEU A 45 0.41 1.64 8.88
C LEU A 45 -0.93 2.06 9.47
N GLN A 46 -1.27 1.53 10.65
CA GLN A 46 -2.51 1.82 11.36
C GLN A 46 -2.67 3.28 11.81
N ASP A 47 -1.58 4.06 11.84
CA ASP A 47 -1.58 5.47 12.26
C ASP A 47 -1.88 6.44 11.09
N PHE A 48 -2.11 5.91 9.88
CA PHE A 48 -2.44 6.68 8.68
C PHE A 48 -3.92 6.53 8.36
N ASP A 49 -4.51 7.54 7.73
CA ASP A 49 -5.89 7.48 7.21
C ASP A 49 -5.96 6.75 5.85
N LEU A 50 -4.87 6.80 5.09
CA LEU A 50 -4.77 6.26 3.73
C LEU A 50 -3.37 5.69 3.50
N VAL A 51 -3.30 4.49 2.92
CA VAL A 51 -2.06 3.85 2.49
C VAL A 51 -2.17 3.49 1.00
N LEU A 52 -1.23 4.03 0.22
CA LEU A 52 -1.12 3.75 -1.22
C LEU A 52 -0.03 2.70 -1.45
N LEU A 53 -0.43 1.54 -1.96
CA LEU A 53 0.44 0.42 -2.28
C LEU A 53 0.83 0.49 -3.76
N SER A 54 2.07 0.87 -4.04
CA SER A 54 2.62 0.84 -5.40
C SER A 54 3.20 -0.54 -5.70
N ASN A 55 2.54 -1.28 -6.59
CA ASN A 55 2.88 -2.65 -6.95
C ASN A 55 3.25 -2.76 -8.44
N ALA A 56 4.52 -3.09 -8.71
CA ALA A 56 5.06 -3.10 -10.07
C ALA A 56 4.97 -4.47 -10.74
N TYR A 57 5.10 -5.56 -9.95
CA TYR A 57 5.13 -6.93 -10.45
C TYR A 57 4.24 -7.86 -9.63
N THR A 58 3.69 -8.89 -10.27
CA THR A 58 2.77 -9.85 -9.64
C THR A 58 3.36 -10.54 -8.41
N LEU A 59 4.64 -10.89 -8.46
CA LEU A 59 5.31 -11.58 -7.35
C LEU A 59 5.36 -10.74 -6.07
N GLU A 60 5.29 -9.42 -6.14
CA GLU A 60 5.27 -8.57 -4.94
C GLU A 60 3.96 -8.71 -4.15
N LEU A 61 2.85 -9.11 -4.79
CA LEU A 61 1.57 -9.33 -4.12
C LEU A 61 1.64 -10.43 -3.04
N VAL A 62 2.59 -11.37 -3.16
CA VAL A 62 2.77 -12.42 -2.14
C VAL A 62 3.19 -11.85 -0.78
N ASN A 63 3.75 -10.64 -0.77
CA ASN A 63 4.13 -9.95 0.47
C ASN A 63 2.93 -9.29 1.16
N LEU A 64 1.85 -9.00 0.43
CA LEU A 64 0.71 -8.24 0.97
C LEU A 64 0.06 -8.93 2.18
N PRO A 65 -0.31 -10.23 2.15
CA PRO A 65 -0.86 -10.90 3.32
C PRO A 65 0.05 -10.79 4.55
N TRP A 66 1.35 -10.92 4.31
CA TRP A 66 2.35 -10.89 5.36
C TRP A 66 2.50 -9.49 5.95
N ILE A 67 2.51 -8.44 5.11
CA ILE A 67 2.56 -7.03 5.53
C ILE A 67 1.34 -6.70 6.39
N LEU A 68 0.13 -7.11 5.97
CA LEU A 68 -1.11 -6.83 6.70
C LEU A 68 -1.10 -7.49 8.08
N GLN A 69 -0.81 -8.79 8.13
CA GLN A 69 -0.75 -9.53 9.40
C GLN A 69 0.30 -8.96 10.37
N ARG A 70 1.48 -8.59 9.86
CA ARG A 70 2.55 -8.01 10.68
C ARG A 70 2.27 -6.57 11.13
N SER A 71 1.41 -5.87 10.41
CA SER A 71 0.94 -4.53 10.76
C SER A 71 -0.33 -4.58 11.62
N GLY A 72 -0.75 -5.75 12.08
CA GLY A 72 -1.94 -5.91 12.93
C GLY A 72 -3.27 -5.68 12.21
N LEU A 73 -3.28 -5.63 10.87
CA LEU A 73 -4.49 -5.41 10.08
C LEU A 73 -5.12 -6.76 9.69
N SER A 74 -6.46 -6.82 9.74
CA SER A 74 -7.20 -7.96 9.18
C SER A 74 -6.84 -8.14 7.70
N LEU A 75 -6.74 -9.41 7.29
CA LEU A 75 -6.27 -9.76 5.96
C LEU A 75 -7.20 -9.24 4.86
N PHE A 76 -8.51 -9.27 5.12
CA PHE A 76 -9.52 -8.82 4.17
C PHE A 76 -10.21 -7.54 4.64
N ALA A 77 -10.58 -6.70 3.68
CA ALA A 77 -11.18 -5.39 3.89
C ALA A 77 -12.50 -5.50 4.65
N GLY A 78 -13.34 -6.49 4.32
CA GLY A 78 -14.61 -6.74 5.02
C GLY A 78 -14.46 -7.09 6.50
N GLU A 79 -13.26 -7.46 6.95
CA GLU A 79 -12.93 -7.81 8.34
C GLU A 79 -12.24 -6.67 9.10
N ARG A 80 -11.98 -5.52 8.44
CA ARG A 80 -11.36 -4.35 9.07
C ARG A 80 -12.45 -3.42 9.62
N GLU A 81 -12.61 -3.41 10.94
CA GLU A 81 -13.50 -2.44 11.60
C GLU A 81 -12.89 -1.04 11.68
N GLN A 82 -11.56 -0.97 11.78
CA GLN A 82 -10.76 0.26 11.92
C GLN A 82 -9.43 0.10 11.19
N GLY A 83 -8.83 1.23 10.78
CA GLY A 83 -7.54 1.28 10.11
C GLY A 83 -7.55 2.16 8.85
N PRO A 84 -6.40 2.27 8.16
CA PRO A 84 -6.29 3.03 6.92
C PRO A 84 -7.14 2.42 5.81
N ILE A 85 -7.60 3.26 4.89
CA ILE A 85 -8.01 2.83 3.56
C ILE A 85 -6.76 2.35 2.81
N LEU A 86 -6.80 1.14 2.25
CA LEU A 86 -5.71 0.58 1.46
C LEU A 86 -6.06 0.63 -0.03
N LEU A 87 -5.29 1.38 -0.82
CA LEU A 87 -5.45 1.42 -2.28
C LEU A 87 -4.24 0.81 -2.97
N LEU A 88 -4.47 -0.18 -3.82
CA LEU A 88 -3.44 -0.86 -4.61
C LEU A 88 -3.41 -0.27 -6.02
N GLY A 89 -2.23 0.13 -6.49
CA GLY A 89 -2.01 0.59 -7.85
C GLY A 89 -0.63 0.19 -8.37
N GLY A 90 -0.26 0.69 -9.54
CA GLY A 90 1.01 0.40 -10.20
C GLY A 90 0.87 -0.48 -11.45
N SER A 91 1.99 -0.80 -12.09
CA SER A 91 2.00 -1.47 -13.41
C SER A 91 1.45 -2.90 -13.38
N ASN A 92 1.32 -3.52 -12.22
CA ASN A 92 0.76 -4.86 -12.07
C ASN A 92 -0.78 -4.90 -11.98
N ALA A 93 -1.47 -3.83 -12.42
CA ALA A 93 -2.92 -3.71 -12.27
C ALA A 93 -3.70 -4.96 -12.75
N MET A 94 -3.32 -5.57 -13.87
CA MET A 94 -4.02 -6.78 -14.39
C MET A 94 -3.97 -8.00 -13.46
N ALA A 95 -2.89 -8.18 -12.70
CA ALA A 95 -2.79 -9.31 -11.75
C ALA A 95 -3.23 -8.93 -10.33
N ALA A 96 -3.48 -7.64 -10.06
CA ALA A 96 -3.95 -7.15 -8.76
C ALA A 96 -5.28 -7.80 -8.33
N GLN A 97 -6.11 -8.24 -9.27
CA GLN A 97 -7.33 -9.01 -8.98
C GLN A 97 -7.08 -10.30 -8.17
N ALA A 98 -5.84 -10.81 -8.14
CA ALA A 98 -5.47 -11.98 -7.34
C ALA A 98 -5.66 -11.78 -5.83
N VAL A 99 -5.81 -10.53 -5.37
CA VAL A 99 -6.07 -10.21 -3.96
C VAL A 99 -7.57 -10.18 -3.62
N ILE A 100 -8.44 -10.44 -4.60
CA ILE A 100 -9.90 -10.53 -4.44
C ILE A 100 -10.29 -12.00 -4.26
N ARG A 101 -11.05 -12.29 -3.21
CA ARG A 101 -11.65 -13.60 -2.95
C ARG A 101 -12.82 -13.88 -3.88
N PRO A 102 -13.22 -15.16 -4.06
CA PRO A 102 -14.39 -15.52 -4.86
C PRO A 102 -15.71 -14.90 -4.39
N ASP A 103 -15.83 -14.54 -3.11
CA ASP A 103 -17.00 -13.87 -2.53
C ASP A 103 -17.03 -12.35 -2.76
N GLY A 104 -15.99 -11.79 -3.39
CA GLY A 104 -15.86 -10.38 -3.70
C GLY A 104 -15.16 -9.54 -2.64
N ASP A 105 -14.83 -10.10 -1.47
CA ASP A 105 -14.00 -9.43 -0.48
C ASP A 105 -12.53 -9.38 -0.95
N SER A 106 -11.75 -8.41 -0.49
CA SER A 106 -10.42 -8.16 -1.02
C SER A 106 -9.42 -7.82 0.08
N MET A 107 -8.13 -8.07 -0.14
CA MET A 107 -7.11 -7.67 0.84
C MET A 107 -6.94 -6.15 0.93
N VAL A 108 -7.37 -5.41 -0.08
CA VAL A 108 -7.30 -3.93 -0.17
C VAL A 108 -8.70 -3.37 -0.41
N ASP A 109 -8.90 -2.11 -0.03
CA ASP A 109 -10.19 -1.43 -0.11
C ASP A 109 -10.49 -0.92 -1.53
N GLY A 110 -9.45 -0.78 -2.36
CA GLY A 110 -9.60 -0.46 -3.76
C GLY A 110 -8.39 -0.84 -4.61
N ILE A 111 -8.63 -1.07 -5.89
CA ILE A 111 -7.59 -1.30 -6.90
C ILE A 111 -7.74 -0.21 -7.96
N PHE A 112 -6.67 0.53 -8.19
CA PHE A 112 -6.59 1.56 -9.21
C PHE A 112 -5.90 1.04 -10.47
N PHE A 113 -6.59 1.13 -11.60
CA PHE A 113 -6.09 0.73 -12.93
C PHE A 113 -5.83 1.97 -13.78
N GLY A 114 -4.58 2.13 -14.23
CA GLY A 114 -4.17 3.25 -15.09
C GLY A 114 -3.04 4.08 -14.50
N GLU A 115 -2.76 5.23 -15.10
CA GLU A 115 -1.82 6.21 -14.58
C GLU A 115 -2.52 7.05 -13.52
N GLY A 116 -1.91 7.17 -12.33
CA GLY A 116 -2.42 8.00 -11.23
C GLY A 116 -1.99 9.47 -11.31
N GLU A 117 -1.27 9.84 -12.36
CA GLU A 117 -0.76 11.20 -12.61
C GLU A 117 -1.89 12.03 -13.27
N GLY A 118 -2.45 13.01 -12.55
CA GLY A 118 -3.54 13.86 -13.07
C GLY A 118 -4.22 14.76 -12.06
#